data_AF-A0A947EVZ1-F1
#
_entry.id   AF-A0A947EVZ1-F1
#
_cell.length_a   1.000
_cell.length_b   1.000
_cell.length_c   1.000
_cell.angle_alpha   90.00
_cell.angle_beta   90.00
_cell.angle_gamma   90.00
#
_symmetry.space_group_name_H-M   'P 1'
#
loop_
_entity.id
_entity.type
_entity.pdbx_description
1 polymer ?
#
loop_
_entity_poly.entity_id
_entity_poly.type
_entity_poly.pdbx_seq_one_letter_code
_entity_poly.pdbx_strand_id
1 'polypeptide(L)'
;MKSSINIRGIIFLVFLFLNHPVFSQKVFVLDAESEEGIGDVIVYNEDRSSTVITGIDGSCDLGIFKRTERLTFRHIGYLSFKNTKAQILRQNNRVYLTINPHELEEVVMSISKWEQQKKDIPQKIASINARSIAFNNPQTSADLLQSSGKVFVQKSQLGGGSPMIRGFATNRLLLTVDGVRMNNAIFREGNIQNVISIDPYTIKNTEVIFGPGSVIYGSDAIGGVMNFYTKKPQLATSADNIFNGNAGYRHATANNENTFHLDFNIGKKKWAFLSSISYNDFGDLKMGNHGPDEYLRTSYVVTENGADILRANPTPRRQLPSGFNQINLMQKISHKPNNYWQYDLNMHYSETSDYSRYDRLIRPNSDETGLRSAEWFYGPQKWLLSSLQVYKKGRGKFYDGVKLTTAYQYFEESRNDRDFGDPIRFNTSEKLNALSANLDFENKRIGNFRMYYGAEYIFNQVASEGKQTDITTDEENNAPSRYPDGAIWQTLAGYVNGEYKLKPNLTFLAGMRYSHVWTRADFDTSFYPFPFDEASLNNGALTGSLGFSWFPKADLQFTLNGSTGFRSPNIDDIGKVFDSEPGSVVVPNPDLEPEYAYNVELGVKKNFQDKLVLRGATYYTYLVDALV
;
A
#
# COMPACT_ATOMS: atom_id res chain seq x y z
N MET A 1 -26.14 -38.77 72.94
CA MET A 1 -26.09 -40.18 72.48
C MET A 1 -24.82 -40.35 71.64
N LYS A 2 -23.88 -41.18 72.13
CA LYS A 2 -22.76 -41.92 71.45
C LYS A 2 -22.03 -41.21 70.27
N SER A 3 -20.73 -40.88 70.43
CA SER A 3 -19.56 -41.69 69.98
C SER A 3 -19.34 -41.59 68.45
N SER A 4 -18.18 -41.33 67.82
CA SER A 4 -16.75 -41.43 68.16
C SER A 4 -15.93 -41.04 66.90
N ILE A 5 -14.84 -40.26 67.06
CA ILE A 5 -13.41 -40.53 66.67
C ILE A 5 -13.18 -41.22 65.28
N ASN A 6 -12.26 -40.86 64.37
CA ASN A 6 -11.10 -39.95 64.28
C ASN A 6 -10.38 -40.24 62.92
N ILE A 7 -9.33 -39.46 62.60
CA ILE A 7 -8.10 -39.82 61.85
C ILE A 7 -7.86 -39.14 60.46
N ARG A 8 -6.96 -38.14 60.55
CA ARG A 8 -5.82 -37.75 59.67
C ARG A 8 -6.14 -37.16 58.27
N GLY A 9 -5.61 -36.02 57.83
CA GLY A 9 -4.53 -35.16 58.32
C GLY A 9 -3.42 -35.01 57.28
N ILE A 10 -3.40 -33.89 56.53
CA ILE A 10 -2.18 -33.28 55.94
C ILE A 10 -2.34 -31.75 55.98
N ILE A 11 -1.79 -31.17 57.05
CA ILE A 11 -0.94 -29.96 57.12
C ILE A 11 -1.22 -28.86 56.08
N PHE A 12 -1.99 -27.84 56.48
CA PHE A 12 -1.98 -26.51 55.89
C PHE A 12 -1.19 -25.58 56.82
N LEU A 13 0.14 -25.52 56.62
CA LEU A 13 1.02 -24.63 57.36
C LEU A 13 1.19 -23.35 56.55
N VAL A 14 0.45 -22.33 56.97
CA VAL A 14 0.56 -20.94 56.50
C VAL A 14 1.96 -20.44 56.79
N PHE A 15 2.84 -20.46 55.79
CA PHE A 15 4.05 -19.65 55.79
C PHE A 15 3.72 -18.32 55.10
N LEU A 16 3.38 -17.34 55.93
CA LEU A 16 3.34 -15.92 55.60
C LEU A 16 4.75 -15.49 55.15
N PHE A 17 5.00 -15.51 53.84
CA PHE A 17 6.06 -14.69 53.26
C PHE A 17 5.62 -13.23 53.36
N LEU A 18 6.14 -12.54 54.38
CA LEU A 18 6.28 -11.09 54.41
C LEU A 18 7.13 -10.65 53.21
N ASN A 19 6.49 -10.47 52.07
CA ASN A 19 7.04 -9.63 51.01
C ASN A 19 6.93 -8.19 51.48
N HIS A 20 8.05 -7.59 51.87
CA HIS A 20 8.16 -6.14 51.81
C HIS A 20 8.08 -5.74 50.33
N PRO A 21 7.07 -4.99 49.87
CA PRO A 21 7.18 -4.35 48.57
C PRO A 21 8.30 -3.31 48.70
N VAL A 22 9.45 -3.62 48.11
CA VAL A 22 10.36 -2.57 47.68
C VAL A 22 9.60 -1.83 46.58
N PHE A 23 8.95 -0.71 46.95
CA PHE A 23 8.33 0.18 45.97
C PHE A 23 9.45 0.77 45.10
N SER A 24 9.75 0.13 43.97
CA SER A 24 10.34 0.84 42.84
C SER A 24 9.35 1.95 42.45
N GLN A 25 9.83 3.20 42.39
CA GLN A 25 9.02 4.37 42.06
C GLN A 25 8.84 4.41 40.54
N LYS A 26 8.01 3.50 40.04
CA LYS A 26 7.69 3.38 38.62
C LYS A 26 6.82 4.57 38.20
N VAL A 27 7.35 5.40 37.31
CA VAL A 27 6.66 6.53 36.67
C VAL A 27 6.27 6.12 35.26
N PHE A 28 5.06 6.50 34.84
CA PHE A 28 4.55 6.26 33.50
C PHE A 28 4.55 7.55 32.69
N VAL A 29 5.23 7.52 31.55
CA VAL A 29 5.23 8.59 30.57
C VAL A 29 4.23 8.21 29.48
N LEU A 30 3.20 9.03 29.32
CA LEU A 30 2.02 8.75 28.52
C LEU A 30 1.82 9.82 27.46
N ASP A 31 1.21 9.45 26.34
CA ASP A 31 0.70 10.40 25.35
C ASP A 31 -0.46 11.20 25.95
N ALA A 32 -0.44 12.52 25.79
CA ALA A 32 -1.45 13.41 26.37
C ALA A 32 -2.85 13.26 25.76
N GLU A 33 -2.95 12.71 24.54
CA GLU A 33 -4.21 12.47 23.84
C GLU A 33 -4.67 11.01 23.95
N SER A 34 -3.80 10.04 23.70
CA SER A 34 -4.19 8.62 23.68
C SER A 34 -4.07 7.90 25.03
N GLU A 35 -3.38 8.51 26.00
CA GLU A 35 -2.99 7.89 27.28
C GLU A 35 -2.13 6.61 27.14
N GLU A 36 -1.67 6.28 25.93
CA GLU A 36 -0.77 5.14 25.70
C GLU A 36 0.64 5.44 26.23
N GLY A 37 1.33 4.39 26.69
CA GLY A 37 2.71 4.49 27.16
C GLY A 37 3.69 4.85 26.05
N ILE A 38 4.57 5.83 26.32
CA ILE A 38 5.59 6.28 25.36
C ILE A 38 6.94 5.63 25.70
N GLY A 39 7.35 4.66 24.87
CA GLY A 39 8.69 4.08 24.94
C GLY A 39 9.80 5.02 24.48
N ASP A 40 11.04 4.70 24.87
CA ASP A 40 12.27 5.38 24.42
C ASP A 40 12.35 6.88 24.78
N VAL A 41 11.61 7.33 25.79
CA VAL A 41 11.73 8.70 26.34
C VAL A 41 12.97 8.77 27.21
N ILE A 42 13.89 9.67 26.87
CA ILE A 42 15.09 9.93 27.65
C ILE A 42 14.74 10.92 28.77
N VAL A 43 14.99 10.53 30.01
CA VAL A 43 14.79 11.34 31.21
C VAL A 43 16.14 11.66 31.84
N TYR A 44 16.46 12.94 32.03
CA TYR A 44 17.75 13.36 32.59
C TYR A 44 17.62 14.61 33.48
N ASN A 45 18.54 14.78 34.42
CA ASN A 45 18.66 15.98 35.26
C ASN A 45 19.42 17.10 34.52
N GLU A 46 19.35 18.34 35.03
CA GLU A 46 19.81 19.53 34.31
C GLU A 46 21.28 19.48 33.83
N ASP A 47 22.17 18.87 34.62
CA ASP A 47 23.59 18.66 34.29
C ASP A 47 23.89 17.36 33.52
N ARG A 48 22.87 16.54 33.25
CA ARG A 48 22.93 15.23 32.58
C ARG A 48 23.82 14.19 33.28
N SER A 49 24.12 14.37 34.55
CA SER A 49 24.90 13.39 35.33
C SER A 49 24.14 12.08 35.56
N SER A 50 22.81 12.10 35.49
CA SER A 50 21.93 10.94 35.64
C SER A 50 20.94 10.85 34.48
N THR A 51 20.74 9.67 33.91
CA THR A 51 19.83 9.44 32.76
C THR A 51 19.12 8.10 32.87
N VAL A 52 17.84 8.06 32.51
CA VAL A 52 16.99 6.86 32.41
C VAL A 52 16.23 6.91 31.08
N ILE A 53 15.86 5.76 30.54
CA ILE A 53 15.04 5.64 29.32
C ILE A 53 13.77 4.86 29.68
N THR A 54 12.61 5.27 29.16
CA THR A 54 11.36 4.53 29.35
C THR A 54 11.33 3.22 28.58
N GLY A 55 10.73 2.19 29.19
CA GLY A 55 10.32 0.97 28.52
C GLY A 55 9.13 1.20 27.58
N ILE A 56 8.80 0.20 26.76
CA ILE A 56 7.77 0.27 25.72
C ILE A 56 6.37 0.63 26.28
N ASP A 57 6.09 0.24 27.52
CA ASP A 57 4.86 0.59 28.26
C ASP A 57 4.87 2.03 28.81
N GLY A 58 5.86 2.84 28.46
CA GLY A 58 6.08 4.18 28.99
C GLY A 58 6.66 4.21 30.39
N SER A 59 7.01 3.07 30.99
CA SER A 59 7.45 3.02 32.37
C SER A 59 8.93 3.30 32.56
N CYS A 60 9.30 4.01 33.62
CA CYS A 60 10.70 4.24 34.02
C CYS A 60 10.83 4.36 35.54
N ASP A 61 12.03 4.07 36.08
CA ASP A 61 12.34 4.27 37.49
C ASP A 61 13.11 5.58 37.68
N LEU A 62 12.53 6.51 38.46
CA LEU A 62 13.19 7.79 38.76
C LEU A 62 14.04 7.73 40.04
N GLY A 63 14.31 6.56 40.60
CA GLY A 63 15.03 6.35 41.86
C GLY A 63 16.40 7.01 41.92
N ILE A 64 17.10 7.09 40.79
CA ILE A 64 18.43 7.70 40.68
C ILE A 64 18.43 9.23 40.87
N PHE A 65 17.27 9.88 40.70
CA PHE A 65 17.14 11.34 40.78
C PHE A 65 16.71 11.80 42.18
N LYS A 66 17.26 12.94 42.63
CA LYS A 66 16.84 13.55 43.91
C LYS A 66 15.44 14.15 43.80
N ARG A 67 14.74 14.21 44.92
CA ARG A 67 13.33 14.68 44.97
C ARG A 67 13.15 16.12 44.48
N THR A 68 14.16 16.98 44.65
CA THR A 68 14.15 18.40 44.24
C THR A 68 14.71 18.63 42.84
N GLU A 69 15.26 17.59 42.18
CA GLU A 69 15.85 17.76 40.86
C GLU A 69 14.78 18.03 39.79
N ARG A 70 15.12 18.95 38.88
CA ARG A 70 14.35 19.22 37.68
C ARG A 70 14.76 18.24 36.60
N LEU A 71 13.79 17.46 36.15
CA LEU A 71 13.97 16.42 35.15
C LEU A 71 13.45 16.91 33.81
N THR A 72 14.19 16.59 32.76
CA THR A 72 13.78 16.81 31.38
C THR A 72 13.43 15.47 30.75
N PHE A 73 12.20 15.37 30.24
CA PHE A 73 11.70 14.27 29.43
C PHE A 73 11.84 14.68 27.98
N ARG A 74 12.56 13.89 27.20
CA ARG A 74 12.83 14.16 25.80
C ARG A 74 12.58 12.92 24.96
N HIS A 75 11.78 13.07 23.93
CA HIS A 75 11.49 12.05 22.95
C HIS A 75 11.45 12.71 21.56
N ILE A 76 11.82 11.97 20.51
CA ILE A 76 11.92 12.51 19.15
C ILE A 76 10.58 12.99 18.58
N GLY A 77 9.47 12.37 19.00
CA GLY A 77 8.11 12.68 18.55
C GLY A 77 7.26 13.55 19.48
N TYR A 78 7.80 14.02 20.63
CA TYR A 78 7.04 14.81 21.60
C TYR A 78 7.79 16.08 22.00
N LEU A 79 7.04 17.11 22.40
CA LEU A 79 7.59 18.32 22.99
C LEU A 79 8.33 17.97 24.28
N SER A 80 9.48 18.59 24.50
CA SER A 80 10.24 18.34 25.73
C SER A 80 9.45 18.85 26.93
N PHE A 81 9.22 17.96 27.89
CA PHE A 81 8.53 18.27 29.13
C PHE A 81 9.54 18.37 30.27
N LYS A 82 9.40 19.38 31.12
CA LYS A 82 10.30 19.61 32.26
C LYS A 82 9.50 19.78 33.53
N ASN A 83 9.80 18.97 34.54
CA ASN A 83 9.14 19.05 35.84
C ASN A 83 10.07 18.56 36.95
N THR A 84 9.79 18.86 38.21
CA THR A 84 10.58 18.31 39.32
C THR A 84 10.10 16.91 39.69
N LYS A 85 10.99 16.04 40.19
CA LYS A 85 10.60 14.71 40.69
C LYS A 85 9.47 14.83 41.73
N ALA A 86 9.55 15.79 42.64
CA ALA A 86 8.51 16.04 43.65
C ALA A 86 7.12 16.31 43.03
N GLN A 87 7.04 17.07 41.94
CA GLN A 87 5.78 17.39 41.26
C GLN A 87 5.23 16.20 40.49
N ILE A 88 6.10 15.41 39.84
CA ILE A 88 5.70 14.18 39.13
C ILE A 88 5.10 13.15 40.10
N LEU A 89 5.72 12.99 41.27
CA LEU A 89 5.20 12.11 42.32
C LEU A 89 3.85 12.60 42.87
N ARG A 90 3.59 13.92 42.89
CA ARG A 90 2.28 14.49 43.25
C ARG A 90 1.22 14.31 42.17
N GLN A 91 1.63 14.08 40.92
CA GLN A 91 0.76 13.81 39.77
C GLN A 91 0.55 12.30 39.56
N ASN A 92 0.44 11.54 40.65
CA ASN A 92 0.23 10.08 40.63
C ASN A 92 1.27 9.31 39.79
N ASN A 93 2.52 9.76 39.77
CA ASN A 93 3.60 9.13 38.99
C ASN A 93 3.32 9.10 37.49
N ARG A 94 2.56 10.07 36.96
CA ARG A 94 2.24 10.19 35.53
C ARG A 94 2.84 11.46 34.94
N VAL A 95 3.38 11.32 33.74
CA VAL A 95 3.90 12.42 32.91
C VAL A 95 3.23 12.34 31.56
N TYR A 96 2.51 13.38 31.16
CA TYR A 96 1.88 13.44 29.84
C TYR A 96 2.74 14.27 28.89
N LEU A 97 3.11 13.69 27.75
CA LEU A 97 3.84 14.38 26.70
C LEU A 97 2.90 14.71 25.54
N THR A 98 3.00 15.94 25.03
CA THR A 98 2.27 16.39 23.84
C THR A 98 3.12 16.16 22.60
N ILE A 99 2.54 15.62 21.53
CA ILE A 99 3.23 15.35 20.27
C ILE A 99 3.87 16.62 19.72
N ASN A 100 5.07 16.49 19.15
CA ASN A 100 5.70 17.56 18.40
C ASN A 100 5.32 17.40 16.91
N PRO A 101 4.42 18.24 16.36
CA PRO A 101 3.96 18.09 14.98
C PRO A 101 4.97 18.60 13.94
N HIS A 102 6.08 19.23 14.38
CA HIS A 102 6.93 20.06 13.53
C HIS A 102 8.39 19.58 13.41
N GLU A 103 8.91 18.75 14.33
CA GLU A 103 10.33 18.31 14.36
C GLU A 103 10.58 16.81 14.05
N LEU A 104 9.64 16.06 13.47
CA LEU A 104 10.02 14.73 13.00
C LEU A 104 10.94 14.89 11.77
N GLU A 105 12.21 14.50 11.94
CA GLU A 105 13.09 14.11 10.84
C GLU A 105 12.42 12.94 10.11
N GLU A 106 11.48 13.28 9.22
CA GLU A 106 10.71 12.31 8.49
C GLU A 106 11.66 11.52 7.59
N VAL A 107 11.67 10.22 7.78
CA VAL A 107 12.46 9.30 6.97
C VAL A 107 11.53 8.72 5.90
N VAL A 108 12.03 8.66 4.68
CA VAL A 108 11.37 8.01 3.55
C VAL A 108 12.25 6.88 3.06
N MET A 109 11.64 5.78 2.63
CA MET A 109 12.38 4.64 2.07
C MET A 109 12.28 4.56 0.54
N SER A 110 11.36 5.32 -0.06
CA SER A 110 10.99 5.05 -1.43
C SER A 110 12.06 5.41 -2.46
N ILE A 111 13.00 6.30 -2.16
CA ILE A 111 13.96 6.78 -3.18
C ILE A 111 15.21 5.91 -3.32
N SER A 112 15.55 5.12 -2.30
CA SER A 112 16.78 4.30 -2.29
C SER A 112 16.55 2.83 -1.95
N LYS A 113 15.32 2.41 -1.60
CA LYS A 113 15.03 1.17 -0.84
C LYS A 113 15.66 1.14 0.57
N TRP A 114 16.30 2.24 0.97
CA TRP A 114 16.91 2.48 2.28
C TRP A 114 16.32 3.73 2.92
N GLU A 115 16.47 3.83 4.23
CA GLU A 115 16.01 4.98 5.00
C GLU A 115 16.82 6.24 4.63
N GLN A 116 16.14 7.24 4.06
CA GLN A 116 16.69 8.55 3.74
C GLN A 116 15.93 9.67 4.44
N GLN A 117 16.65 10.73 4.77
CA GLN A 117 16.10 11.92 5.39
C GLN A 117 15.30 12.71 4.35
N LYS A 118 14.00 12.94 4.58
CA LYS A 118 13.13 13.63 3.63
C LYS A 118 13.60 15.05 3.29
N LYS A 119 14.34 15.71 4.19
CA LYS A 119 14.93 17.04 3.92
C LYS A 119 15.99 17.01 2.80
N ASP A 120 16.68 15.87 2.63
CA ASP A 120 17.73 15.72 1.62
C ASP A 120 17.17 15.38 0.24
N ILE A 121 15.87 15.07 0.17
CA ILE A 121 15.18 14.62 -1.04
C ILE A 121 14.61 15.81 -1.83
N PRO A 122 14.93 15.95 -3.13
CA PRO A 122 14.34 16.97 -3.99
C PRO A 122 12.95 16.62 -4.51
N GLN A 123 12.64 15.34 -4.74
CA GLN A 123 11.34 14.89 -5.26
C GLN A 123 10.20 15.14 -4.26
N LYS A 124 9.02 15.54 -4.74
CA LYS A 124 7.84 15.60 -3.90
C LYS A 124 7.41 14.21 -3.44
N ILE A 125 7.35 14.04 -2.11
CA ILE A 125 6.79 12.84 -1.46
C ILE A 125 5.70 13.24 -0.45
N ALA A 126 4.56 12.56 -0.52
CA ALA A 126 3.55 12.54 0.53
C ALA A 126 3.63 11.22 1.29
N SER A 127 3.54 11.26 2.61
CA SER A 127 3.54 10.07 3.46
C SER A 127 2.23 10.03 4.24
N ILE A 128 1.59 8.86 4.27
CA ILE A 128 0.35 8.58 4.99
C ILE A 128 0.70 7.52 6.03
N ASN A 129 0.86 7.92 7.28
CA ASN A 129 1.33 7.04 8.34
C ASN A 129 0.18 6.29 9.04
N ALA A 130 0.52 5.23 9.78
CA ALA A 130 -0.43 4.38 10.50
C ALA A 130 -1.41 5.16 11.41
N ARG A 131 -0.95 6.24 12.05
CA ARG A 131 -1.81 7.06 12.92
C ARG A 131 -2.89 7.77 12.12
N SER A 132 -2.54 8.40 11.01
CA SER A 132 -3.50 9.04 10.10
C SER A 132 -4.47 8.01 9.50
N ILE A 133 -3.98 6.81 9.16
CA ILE A 133 -4.82 5.71 8.65
C ILE A 133 -5.82 5.27 9.72
N ALA A 134 -5.38 5.03 10.94
CA ALA A 134 -6.26 4.64 12.05
C ALA A 134 -7.30 5.71 12.38
N PHE A 135 -6.91 6.99 12.35
CA PHE A 135 -7.82 8.12 12.57
C PHE A 135 -8.89 8.23 11.48
N ASN A 136 -8.51 8.11 10.21
CA ASN A 136 -9.44 8.19 9.08
C ASN A 136 -10.31 6.92 8.95
N ASN A 137 -9.83 5.78 9.43
CA ASN A 137 -10.50 4.47 9.39
C ASN A 137 -11.13 4.16 8.01
N PRO A 138 -10.31 4.09 6.93
CA PRO A 138 -10.80 3.91 5.56
C PRO A 138 -11.37 2.51 5.32
N GLN A 139 -12.40 2.40 4.47
CA GLN A 139 -13.01 1.11 4.09
C GLN A 139 -12.07 0.26 3.23
N THR A 140 -11.34 0.90 2.32
CA THR A 140 -10.38 0.25 1.42
C THR A 140 -9.10 1.09 1.32
N SER A 141 -8.03 0.52 0.77
CA SER A 141 -6.83 1.29 0.40
C SER A 141 -7.10 2.40 -0.62
N ALA A 142 -8.12 2.26 -1.47
CA ALA A 142 -8.56 3.34 -2.36
C ALA A 142 -9.09 4.54 -1.54
N ASP A 143 -9.88 4.29 -0.49
CA ASP A 143 -10.36 5.34 0.43
C ASP A 143 -9.23 5.93 1.28
N LEU A 144 -8.23 5.11 1.65
CA LEU A 144 -7.00 5.58 2.30
C LEU A 144 -6.28 6.61 1.43
N LEU A 145 -6.09 6.30 0.15
CA LEU A 145 -5.44 7.21 -0.79
C LEU A 145 -6.26 8.48 -1.01
N GLN A 146 -7.57 8.35 -1.21
CA GLN A 146 -8.47 9.48 -1.45
C GLN A 146 -8.51 10.45 -0.25
N SER A 147 -8.65 9.91 0.96
CA SER A 147 -8.73 10.70 2.20
C SER A 147 -7.44 11.47 2.53
N SER A 148 -6.31 11.12 1.90
CA SER A 148 -5.07 11.89 2.03
C SER A 148 -5.16 13.30 1.42
N GLY A 149 -6.10 13.53 0.49
CA GLY A 149 -6.20 14.74 -0.31
C GLY A 149 -5.01 14.96 -1.25
N LYS A 150 -4.20 13.90 -1.51
CA LYS A 150 -3.01 13.94 -2.38
C LYS A 150 -3.16 13.10 -3.64
N VAL A 151 -4.04 12.12 -3.61
CA VAL A 151 -4.32 11.20 -4.71
C VAL A 151 -5.82 11.29 -4.99
N PHE A 152 -6.17 11.56 -6.24
CA PHE A 152 -7.56 11.48 -6.66
C PHE A 152 -7.90 10.00 -6.92
N VAL A 153 -9.14 9.59 -6.64
CA VAL A 153 -9.56 8.21 -6.84
C VAL A 153 -10.89 8.22 -7.56
N GLN A 154 -10.92 7.59 -8.74
CA GLN A 154 -12.14 7.39 -9.50
C GLN A 154 -12.76 6.04 -9.11
N LYS A 155 -14.03 6.08 -8.67
CA LYS A 155 -14.82 4.88 -8.34
C LYS A 155 -16.05 4.83 -9.25
N SER A 156 -16.04 3.94 -10.25
CA SER A 156 -17.23 3.67 -11.08
C SER A 156 -18.16 2.64 -10.45
N GLN A 157 -17.70 1.96 -9.41
CA GLN A 157 -18.38 0.90 -8.68
C GLN A 157 -17.75 0.77 -7.27
N LEU A 158 -18.39 0.06 -6.35
CA LEU A 158 -18.01 -0.01 -4.93
C LEU A 158 -16.79 -0.92 -4.65
N GLY A 159 -16.74 -2.11 -5.24
CA GLY A 159 -15.63 -3.07 -5.21
C GLY A 159 -14.41 -2.66 -6.02
N GLY A 160 -13.99 -1.40 -5.94
CA GLY A 160 -12.76 -0.93 -6.59
C GLY A 160 -12.49 0.55 -6.39
N GLY A 161 -11.40 1.02 -7.00
CA GLY A 161 -11.06 2.44 -7.05
C GLY A 161 -9.74 2.66 -7.75
N SER A 162 -9.74 3.52 -8.77
CA SER A 162 -8.57 3.80 -9.61
C SER A 162 -7.86 5.06 -9.13
N PRO A 163 -6.64 4.96 -8.58
CA PRO A 163 -5.86 6.12 -8.20
C PRO A 163 -5.44 6.95 -9.40
N MET A 164 -5.31 8.25 -9.18
CA MET A 164 -4.87 9.23 -10.15
C MET A 164 -3.95 10.26 -9.49
N ILE A 165 -2.82 10.53 -10.12
CA ILE A 165 -1.81 11.49 -9.67
C ILE A 165 -1.57 12.47 -10.80
N ARG A 166 -1.93 13.75 -10.60
CA ARG A 166 -1.67 14.84 -11.57
C ARG A 166 -2.21 14.57 -12.98
N GLY A 167 -3.37 13.91 -13.07
CA GLY A 167 -4.01 13.52 -14.34
C GLY A 167 -3.53 12.19 -14.91
N PHE A 168 -2.38 11.66 -14.46
CA PHE A 168 -1.97 10.30 -14.77
C PHE A 168 -2.76 9.31 -13.93
N ALA A 169 -3.13 8.18 -14.51
CA ALA A 169 -3.90 7.15 -13.86
C ALA A 169 -3.29 5.77 -14.15
N THR A 170 -3.87 4.74 -13.54
CA THR A 170 -3.86 3.38 -14.09
C THR A 170 -2.46 2.80 -14.28
N ASN A 171 -2.11 2.30 -15.47
CA ASN A 171 -0.84 1.65 -15.77
C ASN A 171 0.35 2.63 -15.86
N ARG A 172 0.11 3.95 -15.76
CA ARG A 172 1.14 4.98 -15.60
C ARG A 172 1.47 5.31 -14.15
N LEU A 173 0.76 4.67 -13.20
CA LEU A 173 1.04 4.74 -11.78
C LEU A 173 1.52 3.39 -11.28
N LEU A 174 2.65 3.38 -10.61
CA LEU A 174 3.24 2.16 -10.10
C LEU A 174 2.80 1.90 -8.66
N LEU A 175 2.19 0.74 -8.42
CA LEU A 175 1.85 0.21 -7.10
C LEU A 175 2.93 -0.75 -6.64
N THR A 176 3.41 -0.58 -5.40
CA THR A 176 4.32 -1.54 -4.77
C THR A 176 3.89 -1.88 -3.36
N VAL A 177 4.07 -3.14 -2.96
CA VAL A 177 3.82 -3.63 -1.59
C VAL A 177 5.11 -4.17 -1.03
N ASP A 178 5.59 -3.58 0.07
CA ASP A 178 6.87 -3.89 0.71
C ASP A 178 8.08 -3.88 -0.26
N GLY A 179 7.98 -3.03 -1.29
CA GLY A 179 8.99 -2.86 -2.33
C GLY A 179 8.89 -3.81 -3.52
N VAL A 180 7.92 -4.73 -3.56
CA VAL A 180 7.59 -5.60 -4.70
C VAL A 180 6.57 -4.92 -5.60
N ARG A 181 6.80 -4.89 -6.91
CA ARG A 181 5.88 -4.34 -7.91
C ARG A 181 4.59 -5.16 -7.97
N MET A 182 3.44 -4.50 -7.85
CA MET A 182 2.12 -5.14 -8.01
C MET A 182 1.60 -5.03 -9.45
N ASN A 183 1.97 -3.98 -10.20
CA ASN A 183 1.60 -3.84 -11.61
C ASN A 183 2.06 -5.05 -12.43
N ASN A 184 1.21 -5.48 -13.36
CA ASN A 184 1.44 -6.68 -14.17
C ASN A 184 1.11 -6.43 -15.65
N ALA A 185 1.28 -7.47 -16.47
CA ALA A 185 1.17 -7.39 -17.93
C ALA A 185 -0.21 -6.97 -18.47
N ILE A 186 -1.28 -7.12 -17.68
CA ILE A 186 -2.67 -6.81 -18.07
C ILE A 186 -3.23 -5.61 -17.32
N PHE A 187 -2.39 -4.86 -16.59
CA PHE A 187 -2.80 -3.58 -16.01
C PHE A 187 -3.08 -2.59 -17.13
N ARG A 188 -4.36 -2.26 -17.27
CA ARG A 188 -4.90 -1.49 -18.38
C ARG A 188 -4.70 0.01 -18.24
N GLU A 189 -4.81 0.74 -19.35
CA GLU A 189 -4.84 2.21 -19.34
C GLU A 189 -6.14 2.78 -18.73
N GLY A 190 -7.22 2.01 -18.73
CA GLY A 190 -8.48 2.36 -18.05
C GLY A 190 -8.45 2.10 -16.54
N ASN A 191 -9.51 2.50 -15.82
CA ASN A 191 -9.56 2.43 -14.34
C ASN A 191 -9.10 1.06 -13.78
N ILE A 192 -8.03 1.07 -12.97
CA ILE A 192 -7.47 -0.13 -12.32
C ILE A 192 -8.04 -0.22 -10.90
N GLN A 193 -8.61 -1.37 -10.55
CA GLN A 193 -9.33 -1.53 -9.29
C GLN A 193 -8.48 -2.21 -8.20
N ASN A 194 -7.38 -2.85 -8.60
CA ASN A 194 -6.59 -3.78 -7.80
C ASN A 194 -5.97 -3.17 -6.53
N VAL A 195 -5.94 -1.84 -6.38
CA VAL A 195 -5.39 -1.22 -5.15
C VAL A 195 -6.13 -1.75 -3.90
N ILE A 196 -7.44 -2.03 -4.02
CA ILE A 196 -8.26 -2.52 -2.90
C ILE A 196 -7.86 -3.91 -2.38
N SER A 197 -7.04 -4.66 -3.12
CA SER A 197 -6.48 -5.93 -2.64
C SER A 197 -5.46 -5.75 -1.51
N ILE A 198 -5.04 -4.52 -1.23
CA ILE A 198 -4.17 -4.17 -0.12
C ILE A 198 -5.04 -3.78 1.08
N ASP A 199 -5.00 -4.59 2.14
CA ASP A 199 -5.76 -4.34 3.35
C ASP A 199 -5.26 -3.10 4.12
N PRO A 200 -6.09 -2.04 4.31
CA PRO A 200 -5.72 -0.85 5.04
C PRO A 200 -5.28 -1.11 6.49
N TYR A 201 -5.79 -2.15 7.15
CA TYR A 201 -5.41 -2.48 8.52
C TYR A 201 -3.98 -3.04 8.64
N THR A 202 -3.44 -3.57 7.55
CA THR A 202 -2.06 -4.08 7.52
C THR A 202 -1.04 -3.00 7.18
N ILE A 203 -1.46 -1.84 6.68
CA ILE A 203 -0.55 -0.76 6.26
C ILE A 203 0.02 -0.03 7.46
N LYS A 204 1.36 0.07 7.52
CA LYS A 204 2.08 0.91 8.48
C LYS A 204 2.33 2.32 7.94
N ASN A 205 2.64 2.43 6.64
CA ASN A 205 2.92 3.69 5.99
C ASN A 205 2.71 3.56 4.48
N THR A 206 2.14 4.58 3.85
CA THR A 206 2.10 4.69 2.39
C THR A 206 2.89 5.91 1.96
N GLU A 207 3.86 5.73 1.06
CA GLU A 207 4.62 6.82 0.44
C GLU A 207 4.15 7.00 -1.00
N VAL A 208 3.77 8.23 -1.35
CA VAL A 208 3.38 8.63 -2.70
C VAL A 208 4.45 9.55 -3.26
N ILE A 209 5.20 9.06 -4.24
CA ILE A 209 6.18 9.83 -5.02
C ILE A 209 5.49 10.36 -6.26
N PHE A 210 5.65 11.65 -6.53
CA PHE A 210 5.01 12.28 -7.68
C PHE A 210 5.97 12.40 -8.87
N GLY A 211 5.46 12.12 -10.06
CA GLY A 211 6.21 12.21 -11.32
C GLY A 211 7.22 11.07 -11.53
N PRO A 212 7.92 11.07 -12.67
CA PRO A 212 8.77 9.96 -13.12
C PRO A 212 10.14 9.89 -12.44
N GLY A 213 10.43 10.77 -11.47
CA GLY A 213 11.74 10.92 -10.83
C GLY A 213 12.17 9.77 -9.93
N SER A 214 11.47 8.63 -9.93
CA SER A 214 11.80 7.45 -9.12
C SER A 214 12.45 6.34 -9.94
N VAL A 215 13.69 6.62 -10.35
CA VAL A 215 14.54 5.74 -11.16
C VAL A 215 14.62 4.31 -10.61
N ILE A 216 14.54 4.13 -9.29
CA ILE A 216 14.65 2.82 -8.64
C ILE A 216 13.46 1.89 -8.93
N TYR A 217 12.25 2.41 -9.14
CA TYR A 217 11.08 1.56 -9.37
C TYR A 217 10.78 1.26 -10.85
N GLY A 218 11.52 1.91 -11.75
CA GLY A 218 11.60 1.50 -13.14
C GLY A 218 10.51 2.02 -14.07
N SER A 219 10.30 1.24 -15.13
CA SER A 219 9.31 1.54 -16.18
C SER A 219 7.91 1.69 -15.58
N ASP A 220 7.01 2.38 -16.28
CA ASP A 220 5.58 2.48 -15.96
C ASP A 220 5.26 3.44 -14.78
N ALA A 221 6.28 3.97 -14.09
CA ALA A 221 6.13 4.98 -13.04
C ALA A 221 6.02 6.42 -13.57
N ILE A 222 5.37 6.65 -14.71
CA ILE A 222 5.33 7.96 -15.39
C ILE A 222 4.66 9.03 -14.53
N GLY A 223 3.48 8.73 -13.98
CA GLY A 223 2.74 9.66 -13.13
C GLY A 223 3.22 9.67 -11.68
N GLY A 224 3.84 8.57 -11.23
CA GLY A 224 4.38 8.44 -9.89
C GLY A 224 4.36 7.01 -9.37
N VAL A 225 4.74 6.87 -8.10
CA VAL A 225 4.81 5.59 -7.39
C VAL A 225 4.03 5.70 -6.09
N MET A 226 3.20 4.70 -5.80
CA MET A 226 2.54 4.49 -4.52
C MET A 226 3.11 3.24 -3.87
N ASN A 227 3.90 3.44 -2.81
CA ASN A 227 4.51 2.34 -2.07
C ASN A 227 3.82 2.12 -0.73
N PHE A 228 3.27 0.92 -0.56
CA PHE A 228 2.60 0.46 0.64
C PHE A 228 3.57 -0.35 1.48
N TYR A 229 3.95 0.19 2.63
CA TYR A 229 4.74 -0.51 3.64
C TYR A 229 3.78 -1.09 4.67
N THR A 230 3.72 -2.42 4.75
CA THR A 230 2.85 -3.08 5.71
C THR A 230 3.57 -3.26 7.05
N LYS A 231 2.80 -3.60 8.10
CA LYS A 231 3.31 -3.88 9.44
C LYS A 231 4.43 -4.94 9.36
N LYS A 232 5.45 -4.81 10.21
CA LYS A 232 6.61 -5.72 10.25
C LYS A 232 6.58 -6.57 11.52
N PRO A 233 6.98 -7.86 11.47
CA PRO A 233 7.17 -8.65 12.67
C PRO A 233 8.16 -7.97 13.63
N GLN A 234 7.82 -7.96 14.91
CA GLN A 234 8.63 -7.40 15.98
C GLN A 234 9.35 -8.53 16.71
N LEU A 235 10.68 -8.42 16.82
CA LEU A 235 11.53 -9.33 17.60
C LEU A 235 11.51 -8.92 19.08
N ALA A 236 11.69 -9.90 19.97
CA ALA A 236 11.90 -9.60 21.38
C ALA A 236 13.27 -8.95 21.60
N THR A 237 13.29 -7.80 22.29
CA THR A 237 14.52 -7.08 22.68
C THR A 237 15.06 -7.52 24.05
N SER A 238 14.21 -8.10 24.90
CA SER A 238 14.56 -8.60 26.24
C SER A 238 14.71 -10.14 26.25
N ALA A 239 14.89 -10.73 27.44
CA ALA A 239 14.93 -12.18 27.61
C ALA A 239 13.58 -12.85 27.29
N ASP A 240 12.49 -12.13 27.49
CA ASP A 240 11.13 -12.64 27.40
C ASP A 240 10.58 -12.55 25.99
N ASN A 241 9.76 -13.52 25.61
CA ASN A 241 9.05 -13.47 24.34
C ASN A 241 7.99 -12.38 24.38
N ILE A 242 7.74 -11.73 23.25
CA ILE A 242 6.68 -10.73 23.11
C ILE A 242 5.47 -11.35 22.41
N PHE A 243 4.28 -11.04 22.91
CA PHE A 243 3.01 -11.31 22.24
C PHE A 243 2.18 -10.03 22.26
N ASN A 244 1.82 -9.56 21.07
CA ASN A 244 0.94 -8.40 20.89
C ASN A 244 -0.21 -8.83 20.00
N GLY A 245 -1.43 -8.35 20.26
CA GLY A 245 -2.59 -8.61 19.43
C GLY A 245 -3.45 -7.36 19.29
N ASN A 246 -4.07 -7.20 18.13
CA ASN A 246 -5.03 -6.15 17.83
C ASN A 246 -6.29 -6.76 17.21
N ALA A 247 -7.45 -6.29 17.63
CA ALA A 247 -8.72 -6.63 17.00
C ALA A 247 -9.50 -5.34 16.73
N GLY A 248 -10.20 -5.32 15.60
CA GLY A 248 -11.01 -4.18 15.17
C GLY A 248 -12.35 -4.62 14.62
N TYR A 249 -13.38 -3.84 14.91
CA TYR A 249 -14.67 -3.93 14.24
C TYR A 249 -15.07 -2.55 13.74
N ARG A 250 -15.55 -2.50 12.49
CA ARG A 250 -16.04 -1.28 11.86
C ARG A 250 -17.42 -1.54 11.27
N HIS A 251 -18.31 -0.57 11.46
CA HIS A 251 -19.61 -0.53 10.81
C HIS A 251 -19.80 0.81 10.08
N ALA A 252 -20.27 0.77 8.84
CA ALA A 252 -20.60 1.99 8.09
C ALA A 252 -22.01 1.93 7.52
N THR A 253 -22.84 2.89 7.90
CA THR A 253 -24.27 2.93 7.56
C THR A 253 -24.54 3.27 6.09
N ALA A 254 -23.58 3.87 5.38
CA ALA A 254 -23.74 4.27 3.98
C ALA A 254 -23.89 3.08 3.02
N ASN A 255 -23.28 1.95 3.35
CA ASN A 255 -23.35 0.70 2.60
C ASN A 255 -23.61 -0.50 3.52
N ASN A 256 -24.07 -0.26 4.76
CA ASN A 256 -24.26 -1.28 5.79
C ASN A 256 -23.03 -2.20 5.97
N GLU A 257 -21.83 -1.64 5.79
CA GLU A 257 -20.56 -2.37 5.88
C GLU A 257 -20.39 -2.98 7.27
N ASN A 258 -19.88 -4.21 7.32
CA ASN A 258 -19.30 -4.81 8.51
C ASN A 258 -17.89 -5.31 8.21
N THR A 259 -16.90 -4.73 8.87
CA THR A 259 -15.49 -5.16 8.77
C THR A 259 -15.00 -5.68 10.11
N PHE A 260 -14.41 -6.86 10.10
CA PHE A 260 -13.69 -7.45 11.21
C PHE A 260 -12.20 -7.57 10.87
N HIS A 261 -11.35 -7.21 11.82
CA HIS A 261 -9.90 -7.34 11.71
C HIS A 261 -9.31 -8.00 12.96
N LEU A 262 -8.33 -8.87 12.76
CA LEU A 262 -7.49 -9.42 13.81
C LEU A 262 -6.04 -9.50 13.31
N ASP A 263 -5.10 -9.00 14.11
CA ASP A 263 -3.68 -9.25 13.91
C ASP A 263 -2.99 -9.63 15.22
N PHE A 264 -1.92 -10.40 15.13
CA PHE A 264 -1.07 -10.70 16.28
C PHE A 264 0.38 -10.92 15.88
N ASN A 265 1.28 -10.51 16.78
CA ASN A 265 2.71 -10.67 16.66
C ASN A 265 3.25 -11.59 17.77
N ILE A 266 3.99 -12.63 17.39
CA ILE A 266 4.79 -13.46 18.30
C ILE A 266 6.26 -13.17 18.03
N GLY A 267 6.96 -12.55 18.97
CA GLY A 267 8.39 -12.23 18.86
C GLY A 267 9.24 -12.99 19.84
N LYS A 268 10.24 -13.70 19.34
CA LYS A 268 11.40 -14.25 20.06
C LYS A 268 12.64 -13.42 19.70
N LYS A 269 13.78 -13.69 20.34
CA LYS A 269 15.04 -12.96 20.08
C LYS A 269 15.51 -12.98 18.62
N LYS A 270 15.30 -14.09 17.91
CA LYS A 270 15.79 -14.31 16.54
C LYS A 270 14.69 -14.60 15.52
N TRP A 271 13.46 -14.78 15.99
CA TRP A 271 12.31 -15.15 15.16
C TRP A 271 11.14 -14.28 15.54
N ALA A 272 10.44 -13.71 14.57
CA ALA A 272 9.21 -12.99 14.78
C ALA A 272 8.19 -13.40 13.73
N PHE A 273 6.94 -13.51 14.15
CA PHE A 273 5.80 -13.87 13.32
C PHE A 273 4.75 -12.78 13.47
N LEU A 274 4.17 -12.34 12.37
CA LEU A 274 3.04 -11.43 12.34
C LEU A 274 1.97 -12.05 11.43
N SER A 275 0.79 -12.29 11.98
CA SER A 275 -0.35 -12.86 11.27
C SER A 275 -1.49 -11.85 11.32
N SER A 276 -2.23 -11.72 10.23
CA SER A 276 -3.36 -10.80 10.14
C SER A 276 -4.45 -11.36 9.22
N ILE A 277 -5.70 -11.15 9.63
CA ILE A 277 -6.90 -11.48 8.87
C ILE A 277 -7.87 -10.30 8.94
N SER A 278 -8.44 -9.95 7.80
CA SER A 278 -9.58 -9.05 7.70
C SER A 278 -10.68 -9.68 6.86
N TYR A 279 -11.91 -9.50 7.28
CA TYR A 279 -13.10 -9.83 6.52
C TYR A 279 -13.99 -8.60 6.44
N ASN A 280 -14.38 -8.26 5.22
CA ASN A 280 -15.23 -7.11 4.91
C ASN A 280 -16.51 -7.63 4.24
N ASP A 281 -17.66 -7.20 4.73
CA ASP A 281 -18.98 -7.42 4.12
C ASP A 281 -19.58 -6.07 3.79
N PHE A 282 -19.60 -5.72 2.50
CA PHE A 282 -20.14 -4.46 2.01
C PHE A 282 -21.53 -4.71 1.41
N GLY A 283 -22.56 -4.08 1.97
CA GLY A 283 -23.86 -4.00 1.33
C GLY A 283 -23.87 -2.94 0.20
N ASP A 284 -25.05 -2.72 -0.39
CA ASP A 284 -25.17 -1.76 -1.49
C ASP A 284 -24.98 -0.33 -1.02
N LEU A 285 -24.26 0.45 -1.82
CA LEU A 285 -23.99 1.85 -1.55
C LEU A 285 -25.27 2.69 -1.64
N LYS A 286 -25.50 3.53 -0.63
CA LYS A 286 -26.53 4.56 -0.62
C LYS A 286 -25.93 5.91 -1.01
N MET A 287 -26.46 6.50 -2.07
CA MET A 287 -26.10 7.84 -2.52
C MET A 287 -26.51 8.91 -1.51
N GLY A 288 -25.81 10.05 -1.55
CA GLY A 288 -26.16 11.24 -0.79
C GLY A 288 -27.56 11.77 -1.12
N ASN A 289 -28.16 12.51 -0.20
CA ASN A 289 -29.52 13.01 -0.40
C ASN A 289 -29.61 14.23 -1.34
N HIS A 290 -28.50 14.88 -1.65
CA HIS A 290 -28.42 16.06 -2.51
C HIS A 290 -27.56 15.71 -3.74
N GLY A 291 -28.21 15.61 -4.89
CA GLY A 291 -27.58 15.32 -6.16
C GLY A 291 -28.62 15.37 -7.29
N PRO A 292 -28.19 15.36 -8.56
CA PRO A 292 -29.09 15.29 -9.70
C PRO A 292 -29.97 14.03 -9.68
N ASP A 293 -31.24 14.17 -10.05
CA ASP A 293 -32.19 13.05 -10.12
C ASP A 293 -31.82 12.03 -11.21
N GLU A 294 -31.07 12.44 -12.23
CA GLU A 294 -30.52 11.58 -13.30
C GLU A 294 -29.59 10.47 -12.77
N TYR A 295 -29.02 10.62 -11.57
CA TYR A 295 -28.19 9.58 -10.96
C TYR A 295 -29.01 8.57 -10.15
N LEU A 296 -30.30 8.80 -9.94
CA LEU A 296 -31.14 7.88 -9.20
C LEU A 296 -31.35 6.59 -9.99
N ARG A 297 -31.19 5.45 -9.31
CA ARG A 297 -31.49 4.14 -9.87
C ARG A 297 -32.96 3.82 -9.66
N THR A 298 -33.82 4.23 -10.59
CA THR A 298 -35.27 4.02 -10.48
C THR A 298 -35.71 2.56 -10.74
N SER A 299 -34.90 1.78 -11.46
CA SER A 299 -35.18 0.38 -11.78
C SER A 299 -33.92 -0.49 -11.83
N TYR A 300 -34.08 -1.82 -11.85
CA TYR A 300 -33.02 -2.80 -12.02
C TYR A 300 -33.57 -4.10 -12.64
N VAL A 301 -32.70 -4.88 -13.26
CA VAL A 301 -33.08 -6.17 -13.87
C VAL A 301 -33.02 -7.29 -12.84
N VAL A 302 -33.98 -8.21 -12.89
CA VAL A 302 -33.97 -9.50 -12.19
C VAL A 302 -34.34 -10.57 -13.19
N THR A 303 -33.61 -11.67 -13.22
CA THR A 303 -33.95 -12.84 -14.03
C THR A 303 -34.76 -13.83 -13.19
N GLU A 304 -35.99 -14.12 -13.61
CA GLU A 304 -36.90 -15.06 -12.96
C GLU A 304 -37.38 -16.10 -13.99
N ASN A 305 -37.16 -17.39 -13.72
CA ASN A 305 -37.54 -18.49 -14.62
C ASN A 305 -37.03 -18.34 -16.07
N GLY A 306 -35.81 -17.83 -16.25
CA GLY A 306 -35.20 -17.62 -17.57
C GLY A 306 -35.68 -16.37 -18.32
N ALA A 307 -36.51 -15.52 -17.69
CA ALA A 307 -36.97 -14.27 -18.27
C ALA A 307 -36.46 -13.07 -17.46
N ASP A 308 -35.95 -12.05 -18.15
CA ASP A 308 -35.51 -10.80 -17.53
C ASP A 308 -36.70 -9.86 -17.28
N ILE A 309 -36.78 -9.32 -16.06
CA ILE A 309 -37.86 -8.45 -15.60
C ILE A 309 -37.26 -7.15 -15.07
N LEU A 310 -37.77 -6.02 -15.56
CA LEU A 310 -37.42 -4.71 -15.02
C LEU A 310 -38.23 -4.45 -13.73
N ARG A 311 -37.56 -4.46 -12.58
CA ARG A 311 -38.15 -4.19 -11.27
C ARG A 311 -37.95 -2.72 -10.87
N ALA A 312 -38.98 -2.10 -10.33
CA ALA A 312 -38.86 -0.77 -9.74
C ALA A 312 -38.01 -0.83 -8.46
N ASN A 313 -37.10 0.13 -8.29
CA ASN A 313 -36.32 0.28 -7.08
C ASN A 313 -37.09 1.12 -6.05
N PRO A 314 -37.55 0.54 -4.92
CA PRO A 314 -38.30 1.28 -3.91
C PRO A 314 -37.45 2.37 -3.22
N THR A 315 -36.13 2.26 -3.33
CA THR A 315 -35.16 3.22 -2.78
C THR A 315 -34.18 3.66 -3.88
N PRO A 316 -34.56 4.61 -4.77
CA PRO A 316 -33.76 4.95 -5.94
C PRO A 316 -32.32 5.42 -5.66
N ARG A 317 -32.03 5.87 -4.43
CA ARG A 317 -30.68 6.22 -3.98
C ARG A 317 -29.80 5.02 -3.61
N ARG A 318 -30.33 3.80 -3.57
CA ARG A 318 -29.55 2.58 -3.31
C ARG A 318 -29.05 2.02 -4.64
N GLN A 319 -27.74 1.84 -4.75
CA GLN A 319 -27.07 1.32 -5.93
C GLN A 319 -27.19 -0.21 -5.97
N LEU A 320 -28.32 -0.73 -6.42
CA LEU A 320 -28.59 -2.16 -6.45
C LEU A 320 -28.20 -2.80 -7.80
N PRO A 321 -27.49 -3.93 -7.84
CA PRO A 321 -26.52 -4.40 -6.85
C PRO A 321 -25.21 -3.60 -6.92
N SER A 322 -24.58 -3.40 -5.75
CA SER A 322 -23.21 -2.91 -5.62
C SER A 322 -22.44 -3.51 -4.45
N GLY A 323 -23.13 -4.23 -3.55
CA GLY A 323 -22.49 -4.94 -2.44
C GLY A 323 -21.54 -6.05 -2.90
N PHE A 324 -20.56 -6.37 -2.05
CA PHE A 324 -19.57 -7.43 -2.23
C PHE A 324 -18.88 -7.75 -0.90
N ASN A 325 -18.22 -8.91 -0.83
CA ASN A 325 -17.41 -9.30 0.33
C ASN A 325 -15.93 -9.35 -0.04
N GLN A 326 -15.04 -9.22 0.93
CA GLN A 326 -13.61 -9.37 0.72
C GLN A 326 -12.95 -10.03 1.92
N ILE A 327 -12.03 -10.95 1.67
CA ILE A 327 -11.11 -11.50 2.67
C ILE A 327 -9.69 -11.08 2.36
N ASN A 328 -8.95 -10.70 3.40
CA ASN A 328 -7.54 -10.37 3.32
C ASN A 328 -6.78 -11.16 4.38
N LEU A 329 -5.67 -11.79 3.99
CA LEU A 329 -4.76 -12.51 4.87
C LEU A 329 -3.34 -11.97 4.69
N MET A 330 -2.61 -11.81 5.78
CA MET A 330 -1.19 -11.50 5.74
C MET A 330 -0.45 -12.37 6.75
N GLN A 331 0.63 -13.03 6.29
CA GLN A 331 1.58 -13.72 7.15
C GLN A 331 2.98 -13.21 6.87
N LYS A 332 3.69 -12.81 7.93
CA LYS A 332 5.09 -12.43 7.86
C LYS A 332 5.93 -13.19 8.87
N ILE A 333 7.11 -13.59 8.45
CA ILE A 333 8.08 -14.29 9.29
C ILE A 333 9.43 -13.60 9.11
N SER A 334 10.02 -13.13 10.20
CA SER A 334 11.36 -12.53 10.21
C SER A 334 12.30 -13.41 11.01
N HIS A 335 13.42 -13.79 10.41
CA HIS A 335 14.52 -14.49 11.05
C HIS A 335 15.80 -13.64 11.04
N LYS A 336 16.30 -13.31 12.22
CA LYS A 336 17.54 -12.55 12.42
C LYS A 336 18.56 -13.40 13.21
N PRO A 337 19.35 -14.26 12.54
CA PRO A 337 20.26 -15.17 13.23
C PRO A 337 21.40 -14.47 13.97
N ASN A 338 21.80 -13.28 13.48
CA ASN A 338 22.85 -12.42 14.02
C ASN A 338 22.63 -10.96 13.58
N ASN A 339 23.57 -10.07 13.92
CA ASN A 339 23.46 -8.63 13.61
C ASN A 339 23.70 -8.26 12.14
N TYR A 340 24.14 -9.21 11.31
CA TYR A 340 24.49 -8.98 9.91
C TYR A 340 23.43 -9.49 8.94
N TRP A 341 22.71 -10.56 9.29
CA TRP A 341 21.76 -11.21 8.38
C TRP A 341 20.33 -11.12 8.91
N GLN A 342 19.40 -10.85 8.00
CA GLN A 342 17.96 -10.90 8.24
C GLN A 342 17.26 -11.52 7.03
N TYR A 343 16.30 -12.41 7.29
CA TYR A 343 15.50 -13.10 6.29
C TYR A 343 14.03 -12.84 6.60
N ASP A 344 13.33 -12.20 5.69
CA ASP A 344 11.91 -11.87 5.84
C ASP A 344 11.11 -12.61 4.76
N LEU A 345 10.20 -13.48 5.18
CA LEU A 345 9.20 -14.12 4.32
C LEU A 345 7.88 -13.36 4.51
N ASN A 346 7.28 -12.85 3.42
CA ASN A 346 6.02 -12.13 3.43
C ASN A 346 5.03 -12.79 2.49
N MET A 347 3.81 -13.03 2.98
CA MET A 347 2.70 -13.61 2.23
C MET A 347 1.48 -12.71 2.40
N HIS A 348 0.83 -12.36 1.30
CA HIS A 348 -0.44 -11.64 1.25
C HIS A 348 -1.42 -12.42 0.38
N TYR A 349 -2.67 -12.54 0.81
CA TYR A 349 -3.77 -13.08 0.03
C TYR A 349 -4.95 -12.12 0.12
N SER A 350 -5.59 -11.84 -1.00
CA SER A 350 -6.82 -11.06 -1.06
C SER A 350 -7.76 -11.70 -2.06
N GLU A 351 -9.04 -11.79 -1.70
CA GLU A 351 -10.10 -12.29 -2.58
C GLU A 351 -11.38 -11.52 -2.33
N THR A 352 -12.01 -11.03 -3.40
CA THR A 352 -13.37 -10.49 -3.35
C THR A 352 -14.39 -11.59 -3.68
N SER A 353 -15.65 -11.41 -3.29
CA SER A 353 -16.76 -12.06 -4.00
C SER A 353 -16.92 -11.45 -5.40
N ASP A 354 -17.90 -11.96 -6.14
CA ASP A 354 -18.42 -11.24 -7.30
C ASP A 354 -18.89 -9.84 -6.87
N TYR A 355 -18.66 -8.87 -7.75
CA TYR A 355 -19.15 -7.51 -7.54
C TYR A 355 -19.59 -6.88 -8.85
N SER A 356 -20.66 -6.11 -8.76
CA SER A 356 -21.33 -5.56 -9.93
C SER A 356 -20.60 -4.37 -10.51
N ARG A 357 -20.51 -4.32 -11.84
CA ARG A 357 -20.07 -3.12 -12.55
C ARG A 357 -21.25 -2.16 -12.69
N TYR A 358 -21.53 -1.47 -11.59
CA TYR A 358 -22.70 -0.61 -11.45
C TYR A 358 -22.89 0.38 -12.61
N ASP A 359 -21.81 0.99 -13.11
CA ASP A 359 -21.83 1.92 -14.24
C ASP A 359 -22.40 1.31 -15.54
N ARG A 360 -22.23 -0.01 -15.76
CA ARG A 360 -22.76 -0.68 -16.96
C ARG A 360 -24.20 -1.12 -16.78
N LEU A 361 -24.61 -1.44 -15.55
CA LEU A 361 -25.96 -1.90 -15.19
C LEU A 361 -27.02 -0.81 -15.20
N ILE A 362 -26.64 0.46 -15.29
CA ILE A 362 -27.58 1.60 -15.36
C ILE A 362 -27.71 2.18 -16.77
N ARG A 363 -27.03 1.61 -17.77
CA ARG A 363 -27.09 2.13 -19.14
C ARG A 363 -28.45 1.81 -19.75
N PRO A 364 -29.12 2.81 -20.35
CA PRO A 364 -30.35 2.55 -21.10
C PRO A 364 -30.06 1.69 -22.33
N ASN A 365 -31.07 0.97 -22.78
CA ASN A 365 -31.10 0.37 -24.12
C ASN A 365 -31.26 1.46 -25.21
N SER A 366 -31.18 1.07 -26.48
CA SER A 366 -31.13 2.02 -27.62
C SER A 366 -32.40 2.86 -27.81
N ASP A 367 -33.55 2.38 -27.34
CA ASP A 367 -34.84 3.08 -27.39
C ASP A 367 -35.19 3.80 -26.07
N GLU A 368 -34.28 3.79 -25.09
CA GLU A 368 -34.41 4.42 -23.76
C GLU A 368 -35.62 3.92 -22.94
N THR A 369 -36.20 2.77 -23.29
CA THR A 369 -37.37 2.18 -22.62
C THR A 369 -37.00 1.22 -21.48
N GLY A 370 -35.73 0.81 -21.40
CA GLY A 370 -35.25 -0.19 -20.46
C GLY A 370 -33.74 -0.11 -20.23
N LEU A 371 -33.15 -1.19 -19.73
CA LEU A 371 -31.71 -1.29 -19.47
C LEU A 371 -31.03 -2.13 -20.56
N ARG A 372 -29.82 -1.75 -20.96
CA ARG A 372 -29.04 -2.49 -21.97
C ARG A 372 -28.62 -3.87 -21.47
N SER A 373 -28.11 -3.93 -20.25
CA SER A 373 -27.52 -5.15 -19.68
C SER A 373 -28.40 -5.71 -18.57
N ALA A 374 -28.66 -7.01 -18.60
CA ALA A 374 -29.24 -7.73 -17.47
C ALA A 374 -28.17 -8.03 -16.42
N GLU A 375 -26.97 -8.38 -16.86
CA GLU A 375 -25.85 -8.72 -15.99
C GLU A 375 -24.59 -7.99 -16.45
N TRP A 376 -23.84 -7.46 -15.49
CA TRP A 376 -22.46 -7.04 -15.67
C TRP A 376 -21.77 -7.09 -14.31
N PHE A 377 -20.88 -8.06 -14.12
CA PHE A 377 -20.13 -8.20 -12.89
C PHE A 377 -18.71 -8.68 -13.15
N TYR A 378 -17.81 -8.31 -12.25
CA TYR A 378 -16.52 -8.95 -12.15
C TYR A 378 -16.67 -10.15 -11.22
N GLY A 379 -16.06 -11.28 -11.59
CA GLY A 379 -15.95 -12.40 -10.65
C GLY A 379 -14.92 -12.12 -9.56
N PRO A 380 -14.56 -13.12 -8.74
CA PRO A 380 -13.65 -12.95 -7.62
C PRO A 380 -12.30 -12.42 -8.10
N GLN A 381 -11.89 -11.26 -7.60
CA GLN A 381 -10.55 -10.75 -7.84
C GLN A 381 -9.61 -11.34 -6.80
N LYS A 382 -8.72 -12.24 -7.22
CA LYS A 382 -7.75 -12.88 -6.34
C LYS A 382 -6.36 -12.30 -6.55
N TRP A 383 -5.65 -12.06 -5.44
CA TRP A 383 -4.26 -11.68 -5.44
C TRP A 383 -3.50 -12.43 -4.35
N LEU A 384 -2.50 -13.18 -4.76
CA LEU A 384 -1.53 -13.82 -3.86
C LEU A 384 -0.16 -13.19 -4.13
N LEU A 385 0.52 -12.72 -3.10
CA LEU A 385 1.92 -12.31 -3.13
C LEU A 385 2.71 -13.13 -2.12
N SER A 386 3.76 -13.81 -2.56
CA SER A 386 4.76 -14.44 -1.69
C SER A 386 6.13 -13.86 -2.01
N SER A 387 6.83 -13.30 -1.02
CA SER A 387 8.15 -12.73 -1.21
C SER A 387 9.14 -13.16 -0.12
N LEU A 388 10.38 -13.40 -0.53
CA LEU A 388 11.52 -13.62 0.34
C LEU A 388 12.48 -12.45 0.18
N GLN A 389 12.77 -11.76 1.28
CA GLN A 389 13.75 -10.68 1.34
C GLN A 389 14.92 -11.11 2.22
N VAL A 390 16.13 -11.09 1.66
CA VAL A 390 17.37 -11.40 2.36
C VAL A 390 18.19 -10.13 2.46
N TYR A 391 18.39 -9.66 3.68
CA TYR A 391 19.23 -8.51 3.98
C TYR A 391 20.54 -8.95 4.61
N LYS A 392 21.65 -8.40 4.09
CA LYS A 392 22.98 -8.53 4.69
C LYS A 392 23.61 -7.14 4.88
N LYS A 393 23.89 -6.81 6.14
CA LYS A 393 24.58 -5.58 6.55
C LYS A 393 26.08 -5.79 6.66
N GLY A 394 26.84 -4.83 6.14
CA GLY A 394 28.30 -4.72 6.24
C GLY A 394 29.09 -5.84 5.56
N ARG A 395 30.42 -5.79 5.74
CA ARG A 395 31.40 -6.79 5.29
C ARG A 395 31.48 -7.03 3.77
N GLY A 396 30.81 -6.21 2.95
CA GLY A 396 31.02 -6.20 1.51
C GLY A 396 32.35 -5.58 1.13
N LYS A 397 32.93 -5.96 -0.01
CA LYS A 397 34.09 -5.23 -0.57
C LYS A 397 33.67 -3.85 -1.07
N PHE A 398 32.54 -3.78 -1.78
CA PHE A 398 32.04 -2.59 -2.48
C PHE A 398 30.73 -2.02 -1.93
N TYR A 399 30.15 -2.64 -0.90
CA TYR A 399 28.85 -2.28 -0.34
C TYR A 399 28.85 -2.32 1.20
N ASP A 400 28.01 -1.50 1.83
CA ASP A 400 27.66 -1.52 3.27
C ASP A 400 26.33 -2.24 3.53
N GLY A 401 25.48 -2.42 2.51
CA GLY A 401 24.27 -3.23 2.59
C GLY A 401 23.99 -3.92 1.25
N VAL A 402 23.45 -5.14 1.30
CA VAL A 402 22.85 -5.80 0.13
C VAL A 402 21.51 -6.38 0.52
N LYS A 403 20.52 -6.20 -0.35
CA LYS A 403 19.18 -6.75 -0.24
C LYS A 403 18.87 -7.56 -1.50
N LEU A 404 18.55 -8.83 -1.33
CA LEU A 404 17.95 -9.65 -2.37
C LEU A 404 16.46 -9.79 -2.08
N THR A 405 15.60 -9.46 -3.03
CA THR A 405 14.16 -9.69 -2.94
C THR A 405 13.75 -10.60 -4.09
N THR A 406 13.12 -11.72 -3.79
CA THR A 406 12.47 -12.58 -4.79
C THR A 406 11.00 -12.67 -4.48
N ALA A 407 10.13 -12.56 -5.48
CA ALA A 407 8.69 -12.63 -5.28
C ALA A 407 8.00 -13.45 -6.37
N TYR A 408 6.92 -14.11 -5.97
CA TYR A 408 5.93 -14.72 -6.84
C TYR A 408 4.58 -14.06 -6.56
N GLN A 409 3.85 -13.75 -7.63
CA GLN A 409 2.49 -13.25 -7.55
C GLN A 409 1.57 -14.05 -8.47
N TYR A 410 0.35 -14.28 -7.99
CA TYR A 410 -0.74 -14.83 -8.76
C TYR A 410 -1.90 -13.84 -8.73
N PHE A 411 -2.45 -13.54 -9.90
CA PHE A 411 -3.65 -12.73 -10.06
C PHE A 411 -4.69 -13.55 -10.82
N GLU A 412 -5.95 -13.42 -10.42
CA GLU A 412 -7.09 -13.98 -11.14
C GLU A 412 -8.21 -12.95 -11.15
N GLU A 413 -8.78 -12.72 -12.32
CA GLU A 413 -9.97 -11.90 -12.49
C GLU A 413 -10.85 -12.50 -13.59
N SER A 414 -12.14 -12.17 -13.55
CA SER A 414 -13.05 -12.52 -14.62
C SER A 414 -14.08 -11.43 -14.83
N ARG A 415 -14.65 -11.40 -16.03
CA ARG A 415 -15.68 -10.46 -16.45
C ARG A 415 -16.84 -11.25 -17.01
N ASN A 416 -18.03 -10.88 -16.58
CA ASN A 416 -19.28 -11.52 -16.99
C ASN A 416 -20.23 -10.43 -17.46
N ASP A 417 -20.81 -10.60 -18.64
CA ASP A 417 -21.82 -9.71 -19.15
C ASP A 417 -22.89 -10.47 -19.95
N ARG A 418 -24.10 -9.92 -19.90
CA ARG A 418 -25.26 -10.43 -20.63
C ARG A 418 -26.21 -9.27 -20.89
N ASP A 419 -26.57 -9.11 -22.16
CA ASP A 419 -27.54 -8.10 -22.57
C ASP A 419 -28.96 -8.50 -22.14
N PHE A 420 -29.82 -7.50 -21.95
CA PHE A 420 -31.19 -7.71 -21.48
C PHE A 420 -32.01 -8.53 -22.48
N GLY A 421 -32.61 -9.63 -22.01
CA GLY A 421 -33.41 -10.54 -22.84
C GLY A 421 -32.59 -11.55 -23.65
N ASP A 422 -31.25 -11.49 -23.60
CA ASP A 422 -30.37 -12.46 -24.24
C ASP A 422 -30.10 -13.63 -23.29
N PRO A 423 -30.27 -14.91 -23.71
CA PRO A 423 -29.90 -16.07 -22.90
C PRO A 423 -28.38 -16.28 -22.81
N ILE A 424 -27.58 -15.68 -23.69
CA ILE A 424 -26.14 -15.94 -23.78
C ILE A 424 -25.37 -14.99 -22.87
N ARG A 425 -24.75 -15.56 -21.82
CA ARG A 425 -23.76 -14.86 -20.99
C ARG A 425 -22.37 -15.03 -21.58
N PHE A 426 -21.65 -13.93 -21.76
CA PHE A 426 -20.22 -13.95 -22.08
C PHE A 426 -19.39 -13.91 -20.79
N ASN A 427 -18.34 -14.71 -20.75
CA ASN A 427 -17.35 -14.74 -19.68
C ASN A 427 -15.94 -14.66 -20.27
N THR A 428 -15.09 -13.80 -19.72
CA THR A 428 -13.64 -13.91 -19.88
C THR A 428 -12.97 -14.12 -18.53
N SER A 429 -11.96 -14.98 -18.49
CA SER A 429 -11.15 -15.24 -17.31
C SER A 429 -9.69 -14.99 -17.62
N GLU A 430 -9.02 -14.24 -16.75
CA GLU A 430 -7.61 -13.92 -16.86
C GLU A 430 -6.88 -14.37 -15.60
N LYS A 431 -5.85 -15.20 -15.80
CA LYS A 431 -4.93 -15.65 -14.75
C LYS A 431 -3.54 -15.17 -15.10
N LEU A 432 -2.83 -14.62 -14.13
CA LEU A 432 -1.49 -14.10 -14.36
C LEU A 432 -0.53 -14.58 -13.28
N ASN A 433 0.57 -15.16 -13.73
CA ASN A 433 1.70 -15.52 -12.89
C ASN A 433 2.82 -14.51 -13.10
N ALA A 434 3.32 -13.90 -12.03
CA ALA A 434 4.44 -12.97 -12.09
C ALA A 434 5.57 -13.41 -11.14
N LEU A 435 6.80 -13.40 -11.65
CA LEU A 435 8.02 -13.66 -10.90
C LEU A 435 8.87 -12.40 -10.94
N SER A 436 9.47 -12.02 -9.81
CA SER A 436 10.43 -10.92 -9.77
C SER A 436 11.63 -11.23 -8.91
N ALA A 437 12.78 -10.66 -9.30
CA ALA A 437 14.02 -10.68 -8.54
C ALA A 437 14.68 -9.31 -8.57
N ASN A 438 14.99 -8.77 -7.39
CA ASN A 438 15.64 -7.48 -7.21
C ASN A 438 16.88 -7.66 -6.35
N LEU A 439 18.01 -7.13 -6.82
CA LEU A 439 19.27 -7.13 -6.09
C LEU A 439 19.71 -5.68 -5.90
N ASP A 440 19.62 -5.19 -4.66
CA ASP A 440 19.83 -3.80 -4.31
C ASP A 440 21.06 -3.66 -3.39
N PHE A 441 21.92 -2.69 -3.66
CA PHE A 441 23.14 -2.42 -2.91
C PHE A 441 23.13 -1.00 -2.35
N GLU A 442 23.59 -0.85 -1.11
CA GLU A 442 24.03 0.41 -0.54
C GLU A 442 25.56 0.41 -0.59
N ASN A 443 26.16 1.39 -1.28
CA ASN A 443 27.61 1.50 -1.38
C ASN A 443 28.25 1.72 -0.01
N LYS A 444 29.55 1.47 0.08
CA LYS A 444 30.32 1.98 1.22
C LYS A 444 30.30 3.49 1.21
N ARG A 445 30.06 4.13 2.36
CA ARG A 445 30.06 5.60 2.44
C ARG A 445 31.41 6.17 1.96
N ILE A 446 31.40 7.00 0.91
CA ILE A 446 32.57 7.67 0.35
C ILE A 446 32.50 9.15 0.72
N GLY A 447 32.94 9.51 1.93
CA GLY A 447 32.85 10.89 2.43
C GLY A 447 31.40 11.40 2.49
N ASN A 448 31.10 12.40 1.66
CA ASN A 448 29.77 13.02 1.52
C ASN A 448 28.91 12.39 0.41
N PHE A 449 29.44 11.38 -0.27
CA PHE A 449 28.74 10.66 -1.33
C PHE A 449 28.17 9.33 -0.82
N ARG A 450 26.91 9.08 -1.17
CA ARG A 450 26.23 7.79 -1.04
C ARG A 450 25.70 7.37 -2.40
N MET A 451 25.74 6.08 -2.67
CA MET A 451 25.31 5.51 -3.94
C MET A 451 24.52 4.24 -3.65
N TYR A 452 23.38 4.15 -4.31
CA TYR A 452 22.49 3.01 -4.31
C TYR A 452 22.45 2.48 -5.72
N TYR A 453 22.62 1.18 -5.90
CA TYR A 453 22.63 0.59 -7.23
C TYR A 453 22.07 -0.82 -7.18
N GLY A 454 21.53 -1.29 -8.30
CA GLY A 454 20.90 -2.60 -8.32
C GLY A 454 20.48 -3.04 -9.70
N ALA A 455 19.91 -4.24 -9.72
CA ALA A 455 19.31 -4.84 -10.90
C ALA A 455 17.95 -5.43 -10.56
N GLU A 456 17.06 -5.45 -11.54
CA GLU A 456 15.70 -5.98 -11.43
C GLU A 456 15.38 -6.83 -12.65
N TYR A 457 14.77 -7.98 -12.40
CA TYR A 457 14.16 -8.81 -13.43
C TYR A 457 12.71 -9.12 -13.04
N ILE A 458 11.81 -9.01 -14.00
CA ILE A 458 10.39 -9.32 -13.84
C ILE A 458 9.94 -10.17 -15.04
N PHE A 459 9.20 -11.23 -14.77
CA PHE A 459 8.58 -12.11 -15.74
C PHE A 459 7.09 -12.22 -15.44
N ASN A 460 6.24 -12.06 -16.46
CA ASN A 460 4.80 -12.24 -16.38
C ASN A 460 4.37 -13.22 -17.48
N GLN A 461 3.45 -14.11 -17.14
CA GLN A 461 2.76 -14.98 -18.08
C GLN A 461 1.25 -14.84 -17.87
N VAL A 462 0.54 -14.55 -18.96
CA VAL A 462 -0.91 -14.40 -19.01
C VAL A 462 -1.51 -15.70 -19.52
N ALA A 463 -2.56 -16.17 -18.85
CA ALA A 463 -3.49 -17.16 -19.37
C ALA A 463 -4.87 -16.50 -19.47
N SER A 464 -5.50 -16.55 -20.64
CA SER A 464 -6.76 -15.87 -20.91
C SER A 464 -7.72 -16.81 -21.66
N GLU A 465 -8.92 -16.96 -21.13
CA GLU A 465 -9.95 -17.86 -21.66
C GLU A 465 -11.24 -17.08 -21.87
N GLY A 466 -11.95 -17.35 -22.97
CA GLY A 466 -13.27 -16.79 -23.27
C GLY A 466 -14.30 -17.90 -23.42
N LYS A 467 -15.48 -17.71 -22.83
CA LYS A 467 -16.61 -18.65 -22.92
C LYS A 467 -17.92 -17.90 -23.11
N GLN A 468 -18.89 -18.59 -23.71
CA GLN A 468 -20.29 -18.19 -23.69
C GLN A 468 -21.13 -19.32 -23.10
N THR A 469 -22.09 -18.97 -22.26
CA THR A 469 -22.98 -19.93 -21.59
C THR A 469 -24.43 -19.53 -21.82
N ASP A 470 -25.26 -20.46 -22.30
CA ASP A 470 -26.71 -20.26 -22.34
C ASP A 470 -27.29 -20.51 -20.94
N ILE A 471 -27.83 -19.47 -20.30
CA ILE A 471 -28.33 -19.53 -18.92
C ILE A 471 -29.62 -20.36 -18.76
N THR A 472 -30.24 -20.79 -19.87
CA THR A 472 -31.47 -21.59 -19.88
C THR A 472 -31.21 -23.08 -20.08
N THR A 473 -30.11 -23.42 -20.76
CA THR A 473 -29.73 -24.82 -21.06
C THR A 473 -28.47 -25.28 -20.33
N ASP A 474 -27.69 -24.36 -19.76
CA ASP A 474 -26.34 -24.57 -19.21
C ASP A 474 -25.32 -25.07 -20.25
N GLU A 475 -25.59 -24.89 -21.55
CA GLU A 475 -24.65 -25.24 -22.62
C GLU A 475 -23.50 -24.21 -22.68
N GLU A 476 -22.25 -24.69 -22.66
CA GLU A 476 -21.05 -23.86 -22.81
C GLU A 476 -20.42 -24.02 -24.20
N ASN A 477 -20.02 -22.90 -24.78
CA ASN A 477 -19.25 -22.84 -26.02
C ASN A 477 -18.04 -21.92 -25.85
N ASN A 478 -16.97 -22.16 -26.61
CA ASN A 478 -15.80 -21.29 -26.60
C ASN A 478 -16.16 -19.92 -27.20
N ALA A 479 -15.58 -18.87 -26.64
CA ALA A 479 -15.71 -17.49 -27.10
C ALA A 479 -14.32 -16.84 -27.14
N PRO A 480 -14.15 -15.69 -27.83
CA PRO A 480 -12.89 -14.98 -27.81
C PRO A 480 -12.47 -14.58 -26.40
N SER A 481 -11.20 -14.83 -26.07
CA SER A 481 -10.58 -14.32 -24.84
C SER A 481 -10.31 -12.81 -24.94
N ARG A 482 -10.12 -12.16 -23.79
CA ARG A 482 -9.83 -10.71 -23.77
C ARG A 482 -8.42 -10.37 -24.23
N TYR A 483 -7.47 -11.23 -23.86
CA TYR A 483 -6.05 -11.10 -24.20
C TYR A 483 -5.58 -12.38 -24.90
N PRO A 484 -4.46 -12.32 -25.65
CA PRO A 484 -3.87 -13.50 -26.25
C PRO A 484 -3.41 -14.48 -25.17
N ASP A 485 -3.87 -15.73 -25.26
CA ASP A 485 -3.51 -16.77 -24.29
C ASP A 485 -2.02 -17.12 -24.37
N GLY A 486 -1.40 -17.40 -23.23
CA GLY A 486 0.03 -17.71 -23.15
C GLY A 486 0.96 -16.51 -23.34
N ALA A 487 0.44 -15.28 -23.46
CA ALA A 487 1.24 -14.09 -23.69
C ALA A 487 2.26 -13.83 -22.56
N ILE A 488 3.43 -13.33 -22.94
CA ILE A 488 4.58 -13.15 -22.06
C ILE A 488 5.02 -11.69 -22.07
N TRP A 489 5.26 -11.13 -20.89
CA TRP A 489 5.87 -9.81 -20.71
C TRP A 489 7.01 -9.90 -19.72
N GLN A 490 8.19 -9.39 -20.08
CA GLN A 490 9.38 -9.45 -19.24
C GLN A 490 10.14 -8.14 -19.28
N THR A 491 10.78 -7.79 -18.17
CA THR A 491 11.74 -6.68 -18.14
C THR A 491 12.99 -7.04 -17.36
N LEU A 492 14.12 -6.56 -17.88
CA LEU A 492 15.41 -6.55 -17.20
C LEU A 492 15.88 -5.09 -17.09
N ALA A 493 16.40 -4.73 -15.92
CA ALA A 493 16.90 -3.39 -15.70
C ALA A 493 18.10 -3.33 -14.76
N GLY A 494 18.92 -2.30 -14.95
CA GLY A 494 19.99 -1.91 -14.04
C GLY A 494 19.86 -0.43 -13.70
N TYR A 495 20.12 -0.07 -12.45
CA TYR A 495 19.96 1.31 -12.00
C TYR A 495 21.06 1.73 -11.00
N VAL A 496 21.27 3.04 -10.94
CA VAL A 496 22.16 3.71 -9.97
C VAL A 496 21.53 5.02 -9.54
N ASN A 497 21.63 5.34 -8.25
CA ASN A 497 21.15 6.57 -7.64
C ASN A 497 22.22 7.08 -6.67
N GLY A 498 22.69 8.31 -6.86
CA GLY A 498 23.74 8.94 -6.06
C GLY A 498 23.19 10.14 -5.29
N GLU A 499 23.52 10.21 -4.00
CA GLU A 499 23.29 11.35 -3.12
C GLU A 499 24.64 11.98 -2.76
N TYR A 500 24.79 13.28 -3.05
CA TYR A 500 26.00 14.02 -2.75
C TYR A 500 25.70 15.26 -1.91
N LYS A 501 26.16 15.26 -0.65
CA LYS A 501 26.05 16.42 0.24
C LYS A 501 27.20 17.38 -0.01
N LEU A 502 27.01 18.32 -0.93
CA LEU A 502 28.02 19.34 -1.25
C LEU A 502 28.29 20.25 -0.04
N LYS A 503 27.24 20.62 0.71
CA LYS A 503 27.32 21.34 1.99
C LYS A 503 26.28 20.77 2.95
N PRO A 504 26.36 21.04 4.28
CA PRO A 504 25.34 20.60 5.23
C PRO A 504 23.91 21.07 4.91
N ASN A 505 23.78 22.11 4.09
CA ASN A 505 22.51 22.71 3.67
C ASN A 505 22.23 22.60 2.17
N LEU A 506 23.04 21.83 1.41
CA LEU A 506 22.88 21.66 -0.03
C LEU A 506 23.20 20.23 -0.43
N THR A 507 22.18 19.52 -0.89
CA THR A 507 22.25 18.11 -1.31
C THR A 507 21.89 18.00 -2.79
N PHE A 508 22.68 17.24 -3.54
CA PHE A 508 22.38 16.83 -4.92
C PHE A 508 21.97 15.37 -4.94
N LEU A 509 20.99 15.05 -5.77
CA LEU A 509 20.55 13.69 -6.05
C LEU A 509 20.56 13.48 -7.56
N ALA A 510 21.15 12.38 -8.03
CA ALA A 510 21.17 12.03 -9.44
C ALA A 510 20.96 10.52 -9.60
N GLY A 511 20.04 10.12 -10.47
CA GLY A 511 19.77 8.71 -10.75
C GLY A 511 19.73 8.42 -12.24
N MET A 512 20.13 7.21 -12.61
CA MET A 512 20.02 6.68 -13.97
C MET A 512 19.55 5.22 -13.94
N ARG A 513 18.75 4.83 -14.92
CA ARG A 513 18.31 3.45 -15.11
C ARG A 513 18.24 3.12 -16.59
N TYR A 514 18.73 1.94 -16.91
CA TYR A 514 18.45 1.31 -18.20
C TYR A 514 17.43 0.20 -17.97
N SER A 515 16.34 0.24 -18.73
CA SER A 515 15.28 -0.77 -18.75
C SER A 515 15.18 -1.36 -20.15
N HIS A 516 15.00 -2.67 -20.22
CA HIS A 516 14.78 -3.38 -21.46
C HIS A 516 13.59 -4.32 -21.27
N VAL A 517 12.66 -4.31 -22.22
CA VAL A 517 11.34 -4.95 -22.14
C VAL A 517 11.11 -5.81 -23.36
N TRP A 518 10.69 -7.05 -23.14
CA TRP A 518 10.28 -7.99 -24.17
C TRP A 518 8.83 -8.35 -23.97
N THR A 519 8.05 -8.30 -25.05
CA THR A 519 6.64 -8.67 -25.03
C THR A 519 6.36 -9.58 -26.21
N ARG A 520 5.69 -10.71 -25.95
CA ARG A 520 5.26 -11.65 -26.98
C ARG A 520 3.81 -12.04 -26.74
N ALA A 521 2.99 -11.99 -27.79
CA ALA A 521 1.62 -12.45 -27.78
C ALA A 521 1.30 -13.14 -29.11
N ASP A 522 0.77 -14.36 -29.05
CA ASP A 522 0.35 -15.13 -30.23
C ASP A 522 -1.20 -15.09 -30.31
N PHE A 523 -1.77 -14.66 -31.43
CA PHE A 523 -3.21 -14.40 -31.58
C PHE A 523 -3.97 -15.58 -32.17
N ASP A 524 -5.10 -15.95 -31.56
CA ASP A 524 -6.04 -16.91 -32.13
C ASP A 524 -6.95 -16.23 -33.16
N THR A 525 -6.83 -16.66 -34.42
CA THR A 525 -7.64 -16.13 -35.53
C THR A 525 -8.97 -16.87 -35.74
N SER A 526 -9.33 -17.81 -34.86
CA SER A 526 -10.58 -18.59 -34.97
C SER A 526 -11.82 -17.72 -34.79
N PHE A 527 -11.73 -16.66 -33.98
CA PHE A 527 -12.84 -15.75 -33.67
C PHE A 527 -12.75 -14.42 -34.43
N TYR A 528 -11.53 -13.95 -34.71
CA TYR A 528 -11.29 -12.67 -35.37
C TYR A 528 -10.25 -12.83 -36.50
N PRO A 529 -10.53 -12.32 -37.72
CA PRO A 529 -9.60 -12.43 -38.84
C PRO A 529 -8.54 -11.32 -38.79
N PHE A 530 -7.62 -11.40 -37.81
CA PHE A 530 -6.52 -10.43 -37.71
C PHE A 530 -5.56 -10.57 -38.92
N PRO A 531 -4.97 -9.45 -39.40
CA PRO A 531 -3.98 -9.49 -40.47
C PRO A 531 -2.58 -9.96 -40.01
N PHE A 532 -2.45 -10.37 -38.75
CA PHE A 532 -1.24 -10.85 -38.09
C PHE A 532 -1.59 -12.00 -37.13
N ASP A 533 -0.60 -12.81 -36.81
CA ASP A 533 -0.69 -13.96 -35.89
C ASP A 533 0.20 -13.79 -34.64
N GLU A 534 1.15 -12.87 -34.63
CA GLU A 534 2.05 -12.57 -33.50
C GLU A 534 2.23 -11.06 -33.31
N ALA A 535 2.35 -10.62 -32.05
CA ALA A 535 2.96 -9.35 -31.67
C ALA A 535 4.23 -9.61 -30.85
N SER A 536 5.35 -9.03 -31.29
CA SER A 536 6.68 -9.23 -30.68
C SER A 536 7.40 -7.89 -30.54
N LEU A 537 7.41 -7.33 -29.33
CA LEU A 537 8.04 -6.05 -29.03
C LEU A 537 9.35 -6.22 -28.26
N ASN A 538 10.35 -5.41 -28.61
CA ASN A 538 11.67 -5.39 -27.99
C ASN A 538 12.12 -3.93 -27.81
N ASN A 539 11.90 -3.40 -26.60
CA ASN A 539 12.04 -1.98 -26.31
C ASN A 539 13.07 -1.73 -25.21
N GLY A 540 14.01 -0.82 -25.47
CA GLY A 540 15.02 -0.39 -24.50
C GLY A 540 14.98 1.11 -24.26
N ALA A 541 15.19 1.55 -23.02
CA ALA A 541 15.25 2.96 -22.66
C ALA A 541 16.20 3.27 -21.51
N LEU A 542 16.88 4.40 -21.64
CA LEU A 542 17.67 5.03 -20.58
C LEU A 542 16.86 6.19 -19.98
N THR A 543 16.51 6.08 -18.70
CA THR A 543 15.84 7.15 -17.95
C THR A 543 16.75 7.69 -16.84
N GLY A 544 16.47 8.91 -16.39
CA GLY A 544 17.27 9.54 -15.36
C GLY A 544 16.55 10.63 -14.59
N SER A 545 17.16 11.03 -13.49
CA SER A 545 16.71 12.15 -12.67
C SER A 545 17.91 12.93 -12.13
N LEU A 546 17.73 14.24 -12.00
CA LEU A 546 18.68 15.14 -11.38
C LEU A 546 17.91 16.16 -10.55
N GLY A 547 18.25 16.26 -9.27
CA GLY A 547 17.62 17.21 -8.38
C GLY A 547 18.55 17.75 -7.31
N PHE A 548 18.13 18.86 -6.71
CA PHE A 548 18.82 19.45 -5.58
C PHE A 548 17.85 19.89 -4.49
N SER A 549 18.29 19.79 -3.25
CA SER A 549 17.62 20.31 -2.06
C SER A 549 18.53 21.32 -1.38
N TRP A 550 18.06 22.56 -1.25
CA TRP A 550 18.84 23.68 -0.72
C TRP A 550 18.11 24.37 0.43
N PHE A 551 18.78 24.48 1.57
CA PHE A 551 18.36 25.27 2.73
C PHE A 551 19.22 26.53 2.83
N PRO A 552 18.88 27.63 2.12
CA PRO A 552 19.56 28.91 2.30
C PRO A 552 19.46 29.43 3.74
N LYS A 553 18.38 29.07 4.43
CA LYS A 553 18.15 29.29 5.86
C LYS A 553 17.56 28.01 6.45
N ALA A 554 17.71 27.81 7.76
CA ALA A 554 17.17 26.63 8.45
C ALA A 554 15.64 26.48 8.29
N ASP A 555 14.94 27.58 8.02
CA ASP A 555 13.49 27.67 7.94
C ASP A 555 12.95 27.81 6.50
N LEU A 556 13.82 27.77 5.48
CA LEU A 556 13.47 27.94 4.07
C LEU A 556 14.19 26.90 3.23
N GLN A 557 13.43 26.09 2.50
CA GLN A 557 13.91 25.07 1.59
C GLN A 557 13.45 25.37 0.17
N PHE A 558 14.36 25.21 -0.79
CA PHE A 558 14.06 25.13 -2.22
C PHE A 558 14.45 23.74 -2.74
N THR A 559 13.60 23.17 -3.58
CA THR A 559 13.91 21.95 -4.32
C THR A 559 13.69 22.17 -5.80
N LEU A 560 14.55 21.60 -6.63
CA LEU A 560 14.33 21.50 -8.08
C LEU A 560 14.67 20.07 -8.48
N ASN A 561 13.85 19.50 -9.35
CA ASN A 561 14.07 18.16 -9.88
C ASN A 561 13.70 18.14 -11.37
N GLY A 562 14.58 17.59 -12.20
CA GLY A 562 14.30 17.21 -13.59
C GLY A 562 14.37 15.69 -13.72
N SER A 563 13.47 15.07 -14.46
CA SER A 563 13.45 13.63 -14.63
C SER A 563 12.81 13.18 -15.93
N THR A 564 13.21 12.01 -16.42
CA THR A 564 12.59 11.31 -17.55
C THR A 564 11.92 10.02 -17.10
N GLY A 565 10.81 9.67 -17.73
CA GLY A 565 10.06 8.43 -17.55
C GLY A 565 9.88 7.70 -18.87
N PHE A 566 9.63 6.40 -18.78
CA PHE A 566 9.47 5.49 -19.92
C PHE A 566 8.45 4.41 -19.56
N ARG A 567 7.60 4.05 -20.53
CA ARG A 567 6.73 2.88 -20.46
C ARG A 567 6.70 2.20 -21.83
N SER A 568 7.02 0.91 -21.84
CA SER A 568 6.79 0.06 -23.01
C SER A 568 5.32 -0.37 -23.03
N PRO A 569 4.70 -0.57 -24.21
CA PRO A 569 3.42 -1.24 -24.30
C PRO A 569 3.45 -2.60 -23.59
N ASN A 570 2.37 -2.95 -22.90
CA ASN A 570 2.15 -4.23 -22.23
C ASN A 570 1.10 -5.06 -23.01
N ILE A 571 0.66 -6.19 -22.43
CA ILE A 571 -0.29 -7.11 -23.09
C ILE A 571 -1.68 -6.49 -23.26
N ASP A 572 -2.12 -5.62 -22.33
CA ASP A 572 -3.38 -4.89 -22.49
C ASP A 572 -3.33 -3.89 -23.65
N ASP A 573 -2.17 -3.29 -23.90
CA ASP A 573 -1.99 -2.30 -24.97
C ASP A 573 -1.98 -2.96 -26.35
N ILE A 574 -1.18 -4.02 -26.52
CA ILE A 574 -0.97 -4.63 -27.84
C ILE A 574 -2.01 -5.68 -28.21
N GLY A 575 -2.66 -6.31 -27.22
CA GLY A 575 -3.36 -7.59 -27.41
C GLY A 575 -4.86 -7.56 -27.19
N LYS A 576 -5.41 -6.47 -26.65
CA LYS A 576 -6.81 -6.41 -26.21
C LYS A 576 -7.79 -6.28 -27.38
N VAL A 577 -8.84 -7.09 -27.35
CA VAL A 577 -10.08 -6.84 -28.10
C VAL A 577 -11.14 -6.36 -27.11
N PHE A 578 -11.75 -5.20 -27.38
CA PHE A 578 -12.69 -4.61 -26.43
C PHE A 578 -13.68 -3.62 -27.05
N ASP A 579 -14.96 -3.81 -26.80
CA ASP A 579 -16.01 -2.79 -27.01
C ASP A 579 -15.92 -1.74 -25.89
N SER A 580 -15.30 -0.61 -26.19
CA SER A 580 -15.10 0.49 -25.24
C SER A 580 -16.39 1.28 -25.01
N GLU A 581 -17.10 1.58 -26.09
CA GLU A 581 -18.31 2.39 -26.15
C GLU A 581 -19.20 1.96 -27.34
N PRO A 582 -20.51 2.26 -27.30
CA PRO A 582 -21.42 1.88 -28.39
C PRO A 582 -20.90 2.32 -29.77
N GLY A 583 -20.67 1.35 -30.65
CA GLY A 583 -20.22 1.59 -32.03
C GLY A 583 -18.71 1.67 -32.23
N SER A 584 -17.89 1.43 -31.20
CA SER A 584 -16.43 1.43 -31.29
C SER A 584 -15.83 0.14 -30.72
N VAL A 585 -14.85 -0.42 -31.42
CA VAL A 585 -14.12 -1.62 -31.01
C VAL A 585 -12.62 -1.32 -31.04
N VAL A 586 -11.97 -1.55 -29.90
CA VAL A 586 -10.51 -1.56 -29.79
C VAL A 586 -10.02 -2.90 -30.32
N VAL A 587 -9.04 -2.83 -31.23
CA VAL A 587 -8.39 -4.00 -31.84
C VAL A 587 -6.89 -4.00 -31.51
N PRO A 588 -6.25 -5.18 -31.52
CA PRO A 588 -4.83 -5.31 -31.22
C PRO A 588 -3.94 -4.53 -32.20
N ASN A 589 -2.80 -4.03 -31.72
CA ASN A 589 -1.80 -3.33 -32.52
C ASN A 589 -0.39 -3.83 -32.17
N PRO A 590 0.25 -4.65 -33.05
CA PRO A 590 1.57 -5.21 -32.80
C PRO A 590 2.71 -4.19 -32.94
N ASP A 591 2.46 -3.01 -33.49
CA ASP A 591 3.47 -2.01 -33.86
C ASP A 591 3.55 -0.84 -32.88
N LEU A 592 2.97 -0.97 -31.68
CA LEU A 592 2.99 0.10 -30.68
C LEU A 592 4.42 0.43 -30.21
N GLU A 593 4.73 1.73 -30.19
CA GLU A 593 5.98 2.26 -29.67
C GLU A 593 5.87 2.67 -28.19
N PRO A 594 6.99 2.76 -27.45
CA PRO A 594 6.98 3.23 -26.06
C PRO A 594 6.63 4.71 -25.90
N GLU A 595 5.97 5.02 -24.78
CA GLU A 595 5.70 6.39 -24.37
C GLU A 595 6.81 6.94 -23.45
N TYR A 596 7.11 8.23 -23.60
CA TYR A 596 8.15 8.93 -22.85
C TYR A 596 7.62 10.15 -22.13
N ALA A 597 8.11 10.39 -20.92
CA ALA A 597 7.74 11.56 -20.13
C ALA A 597 8.96 12.39 -19.73
N TYR A 598 8.87 13.71 -19.89
CA TYR A 598 9.89 14.67 -19.45
C TYR A 598 9.27 15.59 -18.41
N ASN A 599 9.84 15.61 -17.20
CA ASN A 599 9.28 16.33 -16.07
C ASN A 599 10.29 17.30 -15.46
N VAL A 600 9.81 18.49 -15.07
CA VAL A 600 10.51 19.43 -14.19
C VAL A 600 9.58 19.81 -13.04
N GLU A 601 10.11 19.85 -11.82
CA GLU A 601 9.39 20.21 -10.61
C GLU A 601 10.20 21.17 -9.74
N LEU A 602 9.59 22.27 -9.33
CA LEU A 602 10.12 23.26 -8.39
C LEU A 602 9.30 23.25 -7.11
N GLY A 603 9.97 23.09 -5.96
CA GLY A 603 9.35 23.10 -4.63
C GLY A 603 9.90 24.20 -3.73
N VAL A 604 9.03 24.75 -2.88
CA VAL A 604 9.40 25.68 -1.81
C VAL A 604 8.71 25.28 -0.50
N LYS A 605 9.45 25.30 0.60
CA LYS A 605 8.91 25.14 1.95
C LYS A 605 9.43 26.25 2.85
N LYS A 606 8.52 26.96 3.52
CA LYS A 606 8.85 27.98 4.52
C LYS A 606 8.21 27.61 5.85
N ASN A 607 9.02 27.52 6.89
CA ASN A 607 8.59 27.32 8.27
C ASN A 607 8.66 28.66 9.01
N PHE A 608 7.59 29.05 9.69
CA PHE A 608 7.51 30.27 10.51
C PHE A 608 7.48 29.88 11.98
N GLN A 609 8.67 29.66 12.56
CA GLN A 609 8.87 29.34 13.98
C GLN A 609 7.98 28.19 14.48
N ASP A 610 7.77 27.16 13.65
CA ASP A 610 6.94 26.00 13.97
C ASP A 610 5.47 26.32 14.26
N LYS A 611 5.00 27.53 13.95
CA LYS A 611 3.59 27.92 14.06
C LYS A 611 2.83 27.75 12.75
N LEU A 612 3.53 27.93 11.63
CA LEU A 612 2.97 27.83 10.29
C LEU A 612 4.03 27.26 9.34
N VAL A 613 3.66 26.24 8.56
CA VAL A 613 4.52 25.70 7.50
C VAL A 613 3.79 25.84 6.17
N LEU A 614 4.29 26.73 5.30
CA LEU A 614 3.81 26.86 3.94
C LEU A 614 4.64 25.97 3.01
N ARG A 615 3.96 25.24 2.13
CA ARG A 615 4.57 24.35 1.13
C ARG A 615 3.91 24.62 -0.21
N GLY A 616 4.71 24.92 -1.22
CA GLY A 616 4.28 25.06 -2.61
C GLY A 616 5.13 24.16 -3.51
N ALA A 617 4.52 23.62 -4.57
CA ALA A 617 5.24 22.90 -5.62
C ALA A 617 4.56 23.19 -6.96
N THR A 618 5.36 23.40 -7.99
CA THR A 618 4.92 23.57 -9.39
C THR A 618 5.62 22.52 -10.22
N TYR A 619 4.88 21.89 -11.13
CA TYR A 619 5.41 20.84 -12.01
C TYR A 619 4.96 21.09 -13.45
N TYR A 620 5.77 20.61 -14.39
CA TYR A 620 5.45 20.53 -15.80
C TYR A 620 5.90 19.16 -16.30
N THR A 621 4.99 18.43 -16.95
CA THR A 621 5.29 17.13 -17.58
C THR A 621 4.89 17.19 -19.04
N TYR A 622 5.83 16.87 -19.93
CA TYR A 622 5.59 16.70 -21.36
C TYR A 622 5.62 15.21 -21.68
N LEU A 623 4.52 14.69 -22.23
CA LEU A 623 4.34 13.28 -22.60
C LEU A 623 4.42 13.17 -24.12
N VAL A 624 5.19 12.20 -24.61
CA VAL A 624 5.44 11.92 -26.04
C VAL A 624 5.00 10.49 -26.32
N ASP A 625 4.38 10.29 -27.49
CA ASP A 625 3.86 8.99 -27.96
C ASP A 625 2.91 8.34 -26.95
N ALA A 626 2.03 9.15 -26.36
CA ALA A 626 1.03 8.69 -25.43
C ALA A 626 0.14 7.62 -26.09
N LEU A 627 0.11 6.43 -25.49
CA LEU A 627 -0.83 5.37 -25.83
C LEU A 627 -2.24 5.84 -25.41
N VAL A 628 -3.27 5.66 -26.25
CA VAL A 628 -4.65 6.12 -26.01
C VAL A 628 -5.66 5.07 -26.44
#